data_AF-A0A1F7VA44-F1
#
_entry.id   AF-A0A1F7VA44-F1
#
_cell.length_a   1.000
_cell.length_b   1.000
_cell.length_c   1.000
_cell.angle_alpha   90.00
_cell.angle_beta   90.00
_cell.angle_gamma   90.00
#
_symmetry.space_group_name_H-M   'P 1'
#
loop_
_entity.id
_entity.type
_entity.pdbx_description
1 polymer ?
#
loop_
_entity_poly.entity_id
_entity_poly.type
_entity_poly.pdbx_seq_one_letter_code
_entity_poly.pdbx_strand_id
1 'polypeptide(L)'
;MIEYPYLPPNRGFKFVPLTHPHMAAAEVARRECAGDSLYPVGVVLVRDAQVLVRAGNGFNRGSATKHICPRVVLECPSGMGYDLCTLHDSIGHAEPMLMQVALEQGIDPTGCDVYMFGHWWCCEPCWKAMIDAGVRDVYVLDDAHERFSRDRVFAETLNGSRTDLRLDQDGTTYRVFVPESPDPIFVFEADTPELAARRFENVRRQV
;
A
#
# COMPACT_ATOMS: atom_id res chain seq x y z
N MET A 1 -23.28 -1.97 9.65
CA MET A 1 -22.81 -2.99 8.68
C MET A 1 -21.78 -2.30 7.81
N ILE A 2 -20.60 -2.90 7.60
CA ILE A 2 -19.55 -2.30 6.77
C ILE A 2 -19.94 -2.52 5.29
N GLU A 3 -20.03 -1.45 4.51
CA GLU A 3 -20.20 -1.54 3.06
C GLU A 3 -18.84 -1.64 2.39
N TYR A 4 -18.55 -2.80 1.80
CA TYR A 4 -17.32 -3.01 1.04
C TYR A 4 -17.48 -2.50 -0.38
N PRO A 5 -16.47 -1.80 -0.95
CA PRO A 5 -16.51 -1.38 -2.34
C PRO A 5 -16.66 -2.56 -3.32
N TYR A 6 -16.14 -3.73 -2.93
CA TYR A 6 -16.32 -4.98 -3.65
C TYR A 6 -16.23 -6.17 -2.70
N LEU A 7 -17.12 -7.14 -2.87
CA LEU A 7 -17.08 -8.44 -2.19
C LEU A 7 -17.60 -9.53 -3.14
N PRO A 8 -16.80 -10.56 -3.48
CA PRO A 8 -17.27 -11.63 -4.35
C PRO A 8 -18.45 -12.40 -3.72
N PRO A 9 -19.35 -12.99 -4.54
CA PRO A 9 -20.38 -13.89 -4.04
C PRO A 9 -19.78 -15.04 -3.23
N ASN A 10 -20.40 -15.39 -2.11
CA ASN A 10 -19.98 -16.47 -1.21
C ASN A 10 -18.56 -16.32 -0.61
N ARG A 11 -17.99 -15.12 -0.66
CA ARG A 11 -16.74 -14.78 0.04
C ARG A 11 -17.03 -13.75 1.13
N GLY A 12 -16.14 -13.70 2.10
CA GLY A 12 -16.25 -12.83 3.25
C GLY A 12 -14.90 -12.69 3.95
N PHE A 13 -14.78 -11.65 4.75
CA PHE A 13 -13.67 -11.50 5.68
C PHE A 13 -13.99 -12.23 6.97
N LYS A 14 -12.97 -12.86 7.54
CA LYS A 14 -12.96 -13.29 8.93
C LYS A 14 -12.19 -12.27 9.76
N PHE A 15 -12.59 -12.12 11.01
CA PHE A 15 -12.07 -11.08 11.89
C PHE A 15 -11.32 -11.71 13.05
N VAL A 16 -10.15 -11.17 13.36
CA VAL A 16 -9.32 -11.60 14.48
C VAL A 16 -8.82 -10.40 15.28
N PRO A 17 -8.56 -10.54 16.59
CA PRO A 17 -7.99 -9.46 17.38
C PRO A 17 -6.53 -9.20 17.00
N LEU A 18 -6.03 -8.01 17.36
CA LEU A 18 -4.63 -7.62 17.16
C LEU A 18 -3.62 -8.61 17.77
N THR A 19 -4.00 -9.28 18.85
CA THR A 19 -3.16 -10.27 19.54
C THR A 19 -3.07 -11.62 18.82
N HIS A 20 -3.78 -11.82 17.70
CA HIS A 20 -3.74 -13.07 16.96
C HIS A 20 -2.36 -13.29 16.33
N PRO A 21 -1.71 -14.45 16.52
CA PRO A 21 -0.30 -14.65 16.12
C PRO A 21 -0.05 -14.46 14.63
N HIS A 22 -0.98 -14.89 13.76
CA HIS A 22 -0.84 -14.70 12.32
C HIS A 22 -1.08 -13.26 11.87
N MET A 23 -1.85 -12.49 12.63
CA MET A 23 -2.05 -11.07 12.36
C MET A 23 -0.80 -10.27 12.77
N ALA A 24 -0.17 -10.62 13.89
CA ALA A 24 1.13 -10.09 14.26
C ALA A 24 2.21 -10.40 13.20
N ALA A 25 2.15 -11.58 12.56
CA ALA A 25 3.04 -11.89 11.44
C ALA A 25 2.76 -11.04 10.18
N ALA A 26 1.49 -10.74 9.87
CA ALA A 26 1.12 -9.80 8.82
C ALA A 26 1.57 -8.37 9.12
N GLU A 27 1.50 -7.94 10.39
CA GLU A 27 2.05 -6.65 10.82
C GLU A 27 3.57 -6.59 10.61
N VAL A 28 4.30 -7.66 10.94
CA VAL A 28 5.74 -7.77 10.66
C VAL A 28 6.00 -7.66 9.16
N ALA A 29 5.23 -8.39 8.34
CA ALA A 29 5.32 -8.29 6.88
C ALA A 29 5.03 -6.87 6.37
N ARG A 30 4.09 -6.12 6.97
CA ARG A 30 3.84 -4.70 6.61
C ARG A 30 5.10 -3.86 6.77
N ARG A 31 5.87 -4.09 7.84
CA ARG A 31 7.10 -3.32 8.13
C ARG A 31 8.28 -3.72 7.25
N GLU A 32 8.41 -5.03 7.00
CA GLU A 32 9.60 -5.61 6.35
C GLU A 32 9.46 -5.71 4.84
N CYS A 33 8.25 -5.96 4.34
CA CYS A 33 8.00 -6.35 2.94
C CYS A 33 7.37 -5.22 2.12
N ALA A 34 6.56 -4.34 2.72
CA ALA A 34 5.88 -3.28 1.98
C ALA A 34 6.87 -2.28 1.38
N GLY A 35 6.80 -2.10 0.06
CA GLY A 35 7.55 -1.09 -0.68
C GLY A 35 6.82 0.25 -0.81
N ASP A 36 5.51 0.29 -0.55
CA ASP A 36 4.78 1.56 -0.44
C ASP A 36 4.88 2.09 0.99
N SER A 37 5.67 3.15 1.18
CA SER A 37 5.85 3.78 2.49
C SER A 37 4.66 4.61 2.96
N LEU A 38 3.70 4.93 2.08
CA LEU A 38 2.58 5.82 2.40
C LEU A 38 1.30 5.08 2.75
N TYR A 39 1.06 3.94 2.11
CA TYR A 39 -0.04 3.07 2.47
C TYR A 39 0.44 1.62 2.59
N PRO A 40 1.34 1.32 3.55
CA PRO A 40 1.97 0.00 3.64
C PRO A 40 0.96 -1.05 4.07
N VAL A 41 0.93 -2.15 3.31
CA VAL A 41 0.10 -3.34 3.57
C VAL A 41 1.02 -4.56 3.59
N GLY A 42 0.85 -5.39 4.63
CA GLY A 42 1.52 -6.66 4.78
C GLY A 42 0.53 -7.80 4.81
N VAL A 43 0.92 -8.92 4.20
CA VAL A 43 0.10 -10.13 4.15
C VAL A 43 0.95 -11.37 4.40
N VAL A 44 0.32 -12.39 4.98
CA VAL A 44 0.94 -13.71 5.14
C VAL A 44 0.01 -14.83 4.69
N LEU A 45 0.61 -15.88 4.14
CA LEU A 45 -0.05 -17.12 3.76
C LEU A 45 0.14 -18.16 4.87
N VAL A 46 -0.93 -18.77 5.34
CA VAL A 46 -0.93 -19.67 6.49
C VAL A 46 -1.58 -21.01 6.15
N ARG A 47 -0.94 -22.11 6.56
CA ARG A 47 -1.51 -23.46 6.55
C ARG A 47 -1.11 -24.17 7.84
N ASP A 48 -2.04 -24.90 8.45
CA ASP A 48 -1.78 -25.69 9.67
C ASP A 48 -1.09 -24.89 10.79
N ALA A 49 -1.56 -23.64 10.99
CA ALA A 49 -1.01 -22.65 11.92
C ALA A 49 0.46 -22.24 11.67
N GLN A 50 1.01 -22.55 10.49
CA GLN A 50 2.35 -22.15 10.07
C GLN A 50 2.27 -21.05 9.02
N VAL A 51 3.07 -19.99 9.20
CA VAL A 51 3.28 -18.97 8.18
C VAL A 51 4.22 -19.53 7.11
N LEU A 52 3.71 -19.72 5.90
CA LEU A 52 4.46 -20.26 4.78
C LEU A 52 5.12 -19.16 3.96
N VAL A 53 4.41 -18.04 3.75
CA VAL A 53 4.85 -16.95 2.88
C VAL A 53 4.50 -15.61 3.52
N ARG A 54 5.35 -14.60 3.29
CA ARG A 54 5.11 -13.20 3.64
C ARG A 54 5.29 -12.34 2.40
N ALA A 55 4.47 -11.30 2.26
CA ALA A 55 4.62 -10.31 1.20
C ALA A 55 4.08 -8.95 1.66
N GLY A 56 4.42 -7.90 0.90
CA GLY A 56 3.84 -6.58 1.05
C GLY A 56 3.54 -5.92 -0.29
N ASN A 57 2.70 -4.89 -0.26
CA ASN A 57 2.40 -4.09 -1.45
C ASN A 57 3.63 -3.29 -1.93
N GLY A 58 3.57 -2.69 -3.12
CA GLY A 58 4.70 -2.00 -3.73
C GLY A 58 5.79 -2.97 -4.19
N PHE A 59 5.39 -4.10 -4.78
CA PHE A 59 6.26 -5.14 -5.34
C PHE A 59 7.20 -5.83 -4.33
N ASN A 60 6.80 -5.94 -3.06
CA ASN A 60 7.56 -6.67 -2.04
C ASN A 60 9.03 -6.20 -1.90
N ARG A 61 9.28 -4.89 -2.08
CA ARG A 61 10.64 -4.32 -2.12
C ARG A 61 11.19 -3.91 -0.75
N GLY A 62 10.36 -4.00 0.29
CA GLY A 62 10.69 -3.55 1.65
C GLY A 62 10.71 -2.03 1.82
N SER A 63 10.68 -1.61 3.08
CA SER A 63 10.43 -0.22 3.49
C SER A 63 11.60 0.75 3.30
N ALA A 64 12.75 0.25 2.85
CA ALA A 64 13.94 1.07 2.58
C ALA A 64 13.77 1.97 1.35
N THR A 65 12.93 1.56 0.39
CA THR A 65 12.69 2.36 -0.82
C THR A 65 11.63 3.43 -0.52
N LYS A 66 12.06 4.69 -0.45
CA LYS A 66 11.13 5.82 -0.32
C LYS A 66 10.45 6.10 -1.66
N HIS A 67 9.15 6.36 -1.61
CA HIS A 67 8.34 6.65 -2.78
C HIS A 67 7.53 7.93 -2.56
N ILE A 68 7.56 8.82 -3.55
CA ILE A 68 6.64 9.97 -3.62
C ILE A 68 5.43 9.54 -4.42
N CYS A 69 4.28 9.42 -3.76
CA CYS A 69 3.02 9.10 -4.39
C CYS A 69 2.45 10.33 -5.11
N PRO A 70 2.36 10.30 -6.44
CA PRO A 70 1.82 11.40 -7.22
C PRO A 70 0.37 11.70 -6.85
N ARG A 71 -0.40 10.72 -6.38
CA ARG A 71 -1.79 10.94 -5.97
C ARG A 71 -1.93 11.80 -4.74
N VAL A 72 -0.97 11.73 -3.81
CA VAL A 72 -0.93 12.61 -2.64
C VAL A 72 -0.54 14.01 -3.08
N VAL A 73 0.48 14.13 -3.95
CA VAL A 73 0.92 15.42 -4.48
C VAL A 73 -0.18 16.11 -5.27
N LEU A 74 -0.87 15.38 -6.16
CA LEU A 74 -1.93 15.87 -7.03
C LEU A 74 -3.32 15.87 -6.39
N GLU A 75 -3.42 15.52 -5.11
CA GLU A 75 -4.66 15.56 -4.31
C GLU A 75 -5.80 14.72 -4.91
N CYS A 76 -5.46 13.56 -5.47
CA CYS A 76 -6.44 12.69 -6.12
C CYS A 76 -7.48 12.16 -5.11
N PRO A 77 -8.77 12.14 -5.50
CA PRO A 77 -9.81 11.46 -4.74
C PRO A 77 -9.50 9.96 -4.53
N SER A 78 -10.11 9.38 -3.49
CA SER A 78 -10.06 7.93 -3.29
C SER A 78 -10.61 7.22 -4.53
N GLY A 79 -9.92 6.17 -4.98
CA GLY A 79 -10.32 5.43 -6.19
C GLY A 79 -9.90 6.04 -7.55
N MET A 80 -9.18 7.18 -7.58
CA MET A 80 -8.76 7.82 -8.84
C MET A 80 -7.24 8.00 -8.96
N GLY A 81 -6.71 8.06 -10.19
CA GLY A 81 -5.30 8.33 -10.46
C GLY A 81 -4.35 7.14 -10.19
N TYR A 82 -4.84 5.90 -10.34
CA TYR A 82 -4.01 4.70 -10.20
C TYR A 82 -2.91 4.62 -11.28
N ASP A 83 -3.21 5.11 -12.48
CA ASP A 83 -2.31 5.20 -13.63
C ASP A 83 -1.08 6.11 -13.39
N LEU A 84 -1.14 6.98 -12.37
CA LEU A 84 -0.03 7.86 -12.02
C LEU A 84 1.15 7.12 -11.36
N CYS A 85 0.93 5.92 -10.80
CA CYS A 85 1.93 5.22 -10.03
C CYS A 85 1.79 3.70 -10.12
N THR A 86 2.82 3.05 -10.67
CA THR A 86 2.84 1.59 -10.83
C THR A 86 2.92 0.82 -9.52
N LEU A 87 3.33 1.44 -8.40
CA LEU A 87 3.29 0.78 -7.08
C LEU A 87 1.86 0.45 -6.63
N HIS A 88 0.86 1.15 -7.18
CA HIS A 88 -0.56 0.94 -6.88
C HIS A 88 -1.30 0.20 -7.99
N ASP A 89 -0.59 -0.31 -9.00
CA ASP A 89 -1.16 -1.25 -9.96
C ASP A 89 -1.62 -2.50 -9.21
N SER A 90 -2.67 -3.15 -9.71
CA SER A 90 -3.24 -4.33 -9.06
C SER A 90 -2.20 -5.43 -8.81
N ILE A 91 -1.23 -5.61 -9.72
CA ILE A 91 -0.14 -6.58 -9.56
C ILE A 91 0.76 -6.22 -8.36
N GLY A 92 0.94 -4.93 -8.07
CA GLY A 92 1.75 -4.45 -6.95
C GLY A 92 1.03 -4.45 -5.60
N HIS A 93 -0.25 -4.83 -5.54
CA HIS A 93 -0.99 -4.96 -4.27
C HIS A 93 -0.48 -6.16 -3.48
N ALA A 94 -0.70 -6.15 -2.16
CA ALA A 94 -0.10 -7.13 -1.27
C ALA A 94 -0.58 -8.57 -1.58
N GLU A 95 -1.86 -8.74 -1.94
CA GLU A 95 -2.47 -10.05 -2.15
C GLU A 95 -1.98 -10.74 -3.43
N PRO A 96 -1.92 -10.07 -4.61
CA PRO A 96 -1.27 -10.63 -5.79
C PRO A 96 0.24 -10.86 -5.58
N MET A 97 0.93 -9.96 -4.88
CA MET A 97 2.33 -10.16 -4.52
C MET A 97 2.53 -11.41 -3.66
N LEU A 98 1.63 -11.70 -2.72
CA LEU A 98 1.69 -12.92 -1.91
C LEU A 98 1.60 -14.18 -2.78
N MET A 99 0.71 -14.19 -3.77
CA MET A 99 0.57 -15.32 -4.69
C MET A 99 1.81 -15.47 -5.56
N GLN A 100 2.38 -14.36 -6.04
CA GLN A 100 3.62 -14.37 -6.82
C GLN A 100 4.79 -14.94 -5.99
N VAL A 101 4.99 -14.44 -4.76
CA VAL A 101 6.07 -14.92 -3.89
C VAL A 101 5.88 -16.39 -3.52
N ALA A 102 4.64 -16.84 -3.29
CA ALA A 102 4.35 -18.26 -3.06
C ALA A 102 4.76 -19.12 -4.26
N LEU A 103 4.40 -18.71 -5.47
CA LEU A 103 4.79 -19.37 -6.71
C LEU A 103 6.32 -19.43 -6.88
N GLU A 104 7.00 -18.31 -6.66
CA GLU A 104 8.48 -18.22 -6.73
C GLU A 104 9.18 -19.15 -5.73
N GLN A 105 8.54 -19.39 -4.57
CA GLN A 105 9.04 -20.30 -3.54
C GLN A 105 8.59 -21.76 -3.75
N GLY A 106 7.81 -22.06 -4.80
CA GLY A 106 7.26 -23.40 -5.04
C GLY A 106 6.22 -23.83 -4.00
N ILE A 107 5.55 -22.88 -3.35
CA ILE A 107 4.51 -23.12 -2.34
C ILE A 107 3.15 -23.00 -3.01
N ASP A 108 2.37 -24.09 -2.98
CA ASP A 108 0.98 -24.11 -3.43
C ASP A 108 0.07 -23.38 -2.42
N PRO A 109 -0.66 -22.31 -2.80
CA PRO A 109 -1.59 -21.60 -1.90
C PRO A 109 -2.93 -22.31 -1.66
N THR A 110 -3.22 -23.41 -2.36
CA THR A 110 -4.52 -24.08 -2.29
C THR A 110 -4.89 -24.48 -0.86
N GLY A 111 -6.06 -24.06 -0.39
CA GLY A 111 -6.55 -24.34 0.96
C GLY A 111 -5.83 -23.58 2.09
N CYS A 112 -4.90 -22.66 1.77
CA CYS A 112 -4.31 -21.76 2.75
C CYS A 112 -5.27 -20.64 3.13
N ASP A 113 -4.97 -20.01 4.27
CA ASP A 113 -5.58 -18.77 4.72
C ASP A 113 -4.64 -17.59 4.47
N VAL A 114 -5.21 -16.41 4.22
CA VAL A 114 -4.46 -15.15 4.11
C VAL A 114 -4.79 -14.26 5.29
N TYR A 115 -3.78 -13.68 5.95
CA TYR A 115 -3.95 -12.66 6.98
C TYR A 115 -3.38 -11.34 6.46
N MET A 116 -4.17 -10.27 6.54
CA MET A 116 -3.81 -8.95 6.02
C MET A 116 -3.80 -7.89 7.12
N PHE A 117 -2.74 -7.10 7.15
CA PHE A 117 -2.54 -5.98 8.06
C PHE A 117 -2.16 -4.72 7.29
N GLY A 118 -2.73 -3.56 7.66
CA GLY A 118 -2.51 -2.28 6.97
C GLY A 118 -3.63 -1.90 6.01
N HIS A 119 -4.61 -2.78 5.79
CA HIS A 119 -5.84 -2.48 5.06
C HIS A 119 -7.03 -3.26 5.61
N TRP A 120 -8.25 -2.92 5.15
CA TRP A 120 -9.50 -3.44 5.72
C TRP A 120 -10.45 -4.07 4.69
N TRP A 121 -10.09 -4.05 3.42
CA TRP A 121 -10.83 -4.69 2.33
C TRP A 121 -9.86 -5.03 1.17
N CYS A 122 -10.34 -5.81 0.20
CA CYS A 122 -9.58 -6.22 -0.98
C CYS A 122 -10.33 -5.81 -2.24
N CYS A 123 -9.62 -5.29 -3.23
CA CYS A 123 -10.22 -4.96 -4.53
C CYS A 123 -10.55 -6.23 -5.34
N GLU A 124 -11.32 -6.09 -6.42
CA GLU A 124 -11.69 -7.22 -7.29
C GLU A 124 -10.47 -8.01 -7.83
N PRO A 125 -9.42 -7.36 -8.38
CA PRO A 125 -8.20 -8.06 -8.77
C PRO A 125 -7.54 -8.86 -7.64
N CYS A 126 -7.47 -8.31 -6.42
CA CYS A 126 -6.88 -9.00 -5.27
C CYS A 126 -7.68 -10.24 -4.87
N TRP A 127 -9.01 -10.11 -4.81
CA TRP A 127 -9.89 -11.24 -4.58
C TRP A 127 -9.74 -12.32 -5.65
N LYS A 128 -9.71 -11.92 -6.94
CA LYS A 128 -9.52 -12.84 -8.04
C LYS A 128 -8.20 -13.60 -7.92
N ALA A 129 -7.09 -12.93 -7.62
CA ALA A 129 -5.79 -13.57 -7.43
C ALA A 129 -5.82 -14.63 -6.32
N MET A 130 -6.42 -14.32 -5.18
CA MET A 130 -6.54 -15.27 -4.06
C MET A 130 -7.49 -16.44 -4.38
N ILE A 131 -8.64 -16.16 -5.02
CA ILE A 131 -9.63 -17.19 -5.38
C ILE A 131 -9.05 -18.16 -6.41
N ASP A 132 -8.41 -17.65 -7.46
CA ASP A 132 -7.80 -18.45 -8.51
C ASP A 132 -6.66 -19.33 -7.97
N ALA A 133 -5.94 -18.86 -6.95
CA ALA A 133 -4.90 -19.61 -6.24
C ALA A 133 -5.45 -20.62 -5.20
N GLY A 134 -6.77 -20.71 -5.05
CA GLY A 134 -7.39 -21.67 -4.13
C GLY A 134 -7.35 -21.28 -2.66
N VAL A 135 -7.13 -19.99 -2.32
CA VAL A 135 -7.20 -19.50 -0.93
C VAL A 135 -8.58 -19.78 -0.35
N ARG A 136 -8.59 -20.30 0.88
CA ARG A 136 -9.80 -20.67 1.61
C ARG A 136 -10.44 -19.44 2.24
N ASP A 137 -9.73 -18.77 3.13
CA ASP A 137 -10.24 -17.64 3.92
C ASP A 137 -9.28 -16.45 3.93
N VAL A 138 -9.84 -15.26 4.10
CA VAL A 138 -9.09 -14.00 4.25
C VAL A 138 -9.45 -13.37 5.59
N TYR A 139 -8.42 -13.07 6.39
CA TYR A 139 -8.54 -12.53 7.74
C TYR A 139 -8.02 -11.09 7.80
N VAL A 140 -8.80 -10.24 8.45
CA VAL A 140 -8.45 -8.85 8.80
C VAL A 140 -8.66 -8.63 10.29
N LEU A 141 -8.21 -7.49 10.81
CA LEU A 141 -8.52 -7.10 12.19
C LEU A 141 -10.02 -6.85 12.39
N ASP A 142 -10.53 -7.19 13.56
CA ASP A 142 -11.90 -6.84 14.00
C ASP A 142 -12.18 -5.33 13.93
N ASP A 143 -11.16 -4.50 14.17
CA ASP A 143 -11.20 -3.04 14.07
C ASP A 143 -10.61 -2.47 12.77
N ALA A 144 -10.35 -3.30 11.75
CA ALA A 144 -9.58 -2.90 10.57
C ALA A 144 -10.12 -1.64 9.87
N HIS A 145 -11.44 -1.53 9.70
CA HIS A 145 -12.10 -0.41 9.02
C HIS A 145 -11.91 0.94 9.73
N GLU A 146 -11.82 0.93 11.06
CA GLU A 146 -11.54 2.12 11.86
C GLU A 146 -10.04 2.42 11.86
N ARG A 147 -9.23 1.39 12.09
CA ARG A 147 -7.77 1.46 12.22
C ARG A 147 -7.09 1.92 10.94
N PHE A 148 -7.48 1.33 9.81
CA PHE A 148 -6.86 1.55 8.50
C PHE A 148 -7.71 2.45 7.60
N SER A 149 -8.48 3.38 8.18
CA SER A 149 -9.06 4.48 7.42
C SER A 149 -7.96 5.31 6.77
N ARG A 150 -8.24 5.89 5.58
CA ARG A 150 -7.25 6.65 4.80
C ARG A 150 -6.57 7.73 5.64
N ASP A 151 -7.36 8.49 6.39
CA ASP A 151 -6.85 9.60 7.20
C ASP A 151 -5.94 9.12 8.33
N ARG A 152 -6.24 7.98 8.97
CA ARG A 152 -5.38 7.43 10.01
C ARG A 152 -4.07 6.90 9.47
N VAL A 153 -4.11 6.16 8.35
CA VAL A 153 -2.88 5.67 7.71
C VAL A 153 -2.02 6.84 7.26
N PHE A 154 -2.60 7.86 6.63
CA PHE A 154 -1.86 9.04 6.23
C PHE A 154 -1.37 9.90 7.39
N ALA A 155 -2.09 9.97 8.51
CA ALA A 155 -1.58 10.61 9.72
C ALA A 155 -0.36 9.87 10.29
N GLU A 156 -0.30 8.54 10.14
CA GLU A 156 0.86 7.72 10.51
C GLU A 156 2.04 7.91 9.55
N THR A 157 1.79 7.91 8.23
CA THR A 157 2.84 7.78 7.21
C THR A 157 3.27 9.08 6.52
N LEU A 158 2.43 10.11 6.47
CA LEU A 158 2.78 11.44 5.93
C LEU A 158 3.42 12.32 7.01
N ASN A 159 4.52 11.82 7.55
CA ASN A 159 5.30 12.44 8.63
C ASN A 159 6.72 12.86 8.19
N GLY A 160 6.96 12.94 6.88
CA GLY A 160 8.20 13.46 6.30
C GLY A 160 8.50 14.88 6.77
N SER A 161 9.77 15.25 6.71
CA SER A 161 10.25 16.52 7.27
C SER A 161 11.45 17.09 6.52
N ARG A 162 11.82 16.56 5.34
CA ARG A 162 12.93 17.14 4.58
C ARG A 162 12.66 18.61 4.30
N THR A 163 13.56 19.44 4.81
CA THR A 163 13.47 20.90 4.70
C THR A 163 14.45 21.49 3.71
N ASP A 164 15.33 20.65 3.20
CA ASP A 164 16.40 20.93 2.26
C ASP A 164 16.02 20.63 0.81
N LEU A 165 14.74 20.31 0.54
CA LEU A 165 14.26 20.17 -0.83
C LEU A 165 14.33 21.51 -1.55
N ARG A 166 14.78 21.47 -2.80
CA ARG A 166 14.80 22.63 -3.71
C ARG A 166 13.68 22.49 -4.73
N LEU A 167 13.05 23.62 -5.05
CA LEU A 167 11.99 23.71 -6.06
C LEU A 167 12.48 24.62 -7.20
N ASP A 168 12.48 24.10 -8.41
CA ASP A 168 12.66 24.91 -9.62
C ASP A 168 11.35 25.02 -10.39
N GLN A 169 11.16 26.15 -11.08
CA GLN A 169 9.99 26.43 -11.88
C GLN A 169 10.38 26.81 -13.31
N ASP A 170 9.64 26.29 -14.28
CA ASP A 170 9.70 26.66 -15.69
C ASP A 170 8.26 26.72 -16.24
N GLY A 171 7.73 27.93 -16.44
CA GLY A 171 6.31 28.13 -16.74
C GLY A 171 5.40 27.59 -15.62
N THR A 172 4.53 26.63 -15.96
CA THR A 172 3.67 25.92 -15.01
C THR A 172 4.31 24.65 -14.45
N THR A 173 5.47 24.24 -14.97
CA THR A 173 6.15 23.01 -14.56
C THR A 173 7.06 23.29 -13.35
N TYR A 174 6.88 22.51 -12.30
CA TYR A 174 7.69 22.53 -11.08
C TYR A 174 8.48 21.24 -10.94
N ARG A 175 9.74 21.36 -10.55
CA ARG A 175 10.67 20.24 -10.37
C ARG A 175 11.22 20.27 -8.95
N VAL A 176 11.05 19.16 -8.23
CA VAL A 176 11.53 19.00 -6.85
C VAL A 176 12.83 18.23 -6.85
N PHE A 177 13.82 18.72 -6.11
CA PHE A 177 15.15 18.12 -6.01
C PHE A 177 15.52 17.86 -4.56
N VAL A 178 16.30 16.81 -4.34
CA VAL A 178 17.12 16.66 -3.13
C VAL A 178 18.51 17.28 -3.38
N PRO A 179 19.20 17.81 -2.35
CA PRO A 179 20.53 18.39 -2.51
C PRO A 179 21.56 17.45 -3.16
N GLU A 180 21.42 16.15 -2.94
CA GLU A 180 22.38 15.15 -3.39
C GLU A 180 22.17 14.67 -4.84
N SER A 181 21.08 15.08 -5.50
CA SER A 181 20.71 14.62 -6.84
C SER A 181 20.63 15.77 -7.83
N PRO A 182 21.29 15.67 -9.00
CA PRO A 182 21.10 16.64 -10.08
C PRO A 182 19.75 16.45 -10.79
N ASP A 183 19.15 15.27 -10.70
CA ASP A 183 17.86 14.95 -11.31
C ASP A 183 16.71 15.20 -10.33
N PRO A 184 15.54 15.67 -10.82
CA PRO A 184 14.39 15.89 -9.96
C PRO A 184 13.84 14.57 -9.43
N ILE A 185 13.50 14.54 -8.14
CA ILE A 185 12.84 13.40 -7.51
C ILE A 185 11.34 13.35 -7.83
N PHE A 186 10.77 14.49 -8.22
CA PHE A 186 9.37 14.60 -8.61
C PHE A 186 9.13 15.83 -9.49
N VAL A 187 8.17 15.73 -10.41
CA VAL A 187 7.78 16.82 -11.32
C VAL A 187 6.26 16.94 -11.30
N PHE A 188 5.75 18.17 -11.21
CA PHE A 188 4.31 18.44 -11.27
C PHE A 188 4.01 19.77 -11.94
N GLU A 189 2.80 19.91 -12.47
CA GLU A 189 2.29 21.18 -12.99
C GLU A 189 1.58 21.98 -11.89
N ALA A 190 1.61 23.30 -11.92
CA ALA A 190 0.68 24.14 -11.16
C ALA A 190 0.49 25.49 -11.86
N ASP A 191 -0.77 25.91 -11.97
CA ASP A 191 -1.17 27.15 -12.64
C ASP A 191 -1.14 28.38 -11.73
N THR A 192 -1.03 28.16 -10.42
CA THR A 192 -1.01 29.21 -9.39
C THR A 192 0.09 28.96 -8.36
N PRO A 193 0.70 30.01 -7.79
CA PRO A 193 1.67 29.87 -6.70
C PRO A 193 1.12 29.13 -5.48
N GLU A 194 -0.16 29.31 -5.16
CA GLU A 194 -0.82 28.67 -4.01
C GLU A 194 -0.93 27.15 -4.22
N LEU A 195 -1.32 26.72 -5.42
CA LEU A 195 -1.34 25.29 -5.76
C LEU A 195 0.08 24.72 -5.74
N ALA A 196 1.06 25.44 -6.28
CA ALA A 196 2.45 25.00 -6.29
C ALA A 196 2.99 24.80 -4.86
N ALA A 197 2.74 25.75 -3.97
CA ALA A 197 3.13 25.66 -2.57
C ALA A 197 2.48 24.46 -1.87
N ARG A 198 1.19 24.22 -2.11
CA ARG A 198 0.46 23.07 -1.52
C ARG A 198 1.00 21.73 -2.03
N ARG A 199 1.25 21.61 -3.34
CA ARG A 199 1.84 20.40 -3.95
C ARG A 199 3.26 20.15 -3.47
N PHE A 200 4.07 21.19 -3.34
CA PHE A 200 5.42 21.08 -2.79
C PHE A 200 5.41 20.62 -1.32
N GLU A 201 4.50 21.14 -0.50
CA GLU A 201 4.33 20.68 0.87
C GLU A 201 3.90 19.20 0.93
N ASN A 202 3.00 18.77 0.05
CA ASN A 202 2.64 17.36 -0.06
C ASN A 202 3.84 16.47 -0.40
N VAL A 203 4.81 16.95 -1.20
CA VAL A 203 6.07 16.23 -1.43
C VAL A 203 6.90 16.15 -0.16
N ARG A 204 7.10 17.27 0.56
CA ARG A 204 7.90 17.32 1.81
C ARG A 204 7.40 16.35 2.87
N ARG A 205 6.09 16.20 3.01
CA ARG A 205 5.47 15.28 3.97
C ARG A 205 5.72 13.80 3.66
N GLN A 206 6.26 13.46 2.49
CA GLN A 206 6.53 12.08 2.07
C GLN A 206 8.01 11.69 2.19
N VAL A 207 8.92 12.66 2.40
CA VAL A 207 10.38 12.44 2.39
C VAL A 207 11.10 12.97 3.62
#